data_AF-A0A959RHZ6-F1
#
_entry.id   AF-A0A959RHZ6-F1
#
_cell.length_a   1.000
_cell.length_b   1.000
_cell.length_c   1.000
_cell.angle_alpha   90.00
_cell.angle_beta   90.00
_cell.angle_gamma   90.00
#
_symmetry.space_group_name_H-M   'P 1'
#
loop_
_entity.id
_entity.type
_entity.pdbx_description
1 polymer ?
#
loop_
_entity_poly.entity_id
_entity_poly.type
_entity_poly.pdbx_seq_one_letter_code
_entity_poly.pdbx_strand_id
1 'polypeptide(L)' 'MYKSLVRKCKILIVISILFIILTGLAMIAYPGGSLFDKASIHYNFSENFFSDLGATVTVSGKRNTISNILFISALGSLG' A
#
# COMPACT_ATOMS: atom_id res chain seq x y z
N MET A 1 28.83 -11.30 17.23
CA MET A 1 27.66 -10.54 17.74
C MET A 1 27.37 -9.27 16.94
N TYR A 2 28.32 -8.36 16.71
CA TYR A 2 28.09 -7.11 15.96
C TYR A 2 27.71 -7.31 14.46
N LYS A 3 28.37 -8.23 13.74
CA LYS A 3 28.07 -8.48 12.30
C LYS A 3 26.64 -8.98 12.05
N SER A 4 26.08 -9.79 12.95
CA SER A 4 24.70 -10.27 12.84
C SER A 4 23.69 -9.16 13.13
N LEU A 5 24.03 -8.21 14.01
CA LEU A 5 23.22 -7.01 14.25
C LEU A 5 23.17 -6.11 12.99
N VAL A 6 24.33 -5.80 12.40
CA VAL A 6 24.39 -4.97 11.18
C VAL A 6 23.63 -5.61 10.02
N ARG A 7 23.71 -6.95 9.87
CA ARG A 7 22.93 -7.67 8.84
C ARG A 7 21.43 -7.53 9.07
N LYS A 8 20.93 -7.63 10.31
CA LYS A 8 19.52 -7.43 10.63
C LYS A 8 19.06 -6.00 10.31
N CYS A 9 19.84 -4.99 10.69
CA CYS A 9 19.52 -3.59 10.37
C CYS A 9 19.44 -3.35 8.85
N LYS A 10 20.37 -3.93 8.07
CA LYS A 10 20.32 -3.85 6.60
C LYS A 10 19.06 -4.46 6.02
N ILE A 11 18.65 -5.64 6.52
CA ILE A 11 17.42 -6.30 6.08
C ILE A 11 16.20 -5.42 6.39
N LEU A 12 16.11 -4.85 7.60
CA LEU A 12 15.02 -3.96 7.97
C LEU A 12 14.94 -2.73 7.06
N ILE A 13 16.07 -2.11 6.73
CA ILE A 13 16.10 -0.96 5.82
C ILE A 13 15.57 -1.35 4.43
N VAL A 14 16.00 -2.50 3.89
CA VAL A 14 15.55 -2.98 2.58
C VAL A 14 14.04 -3.25 2.58
N ILE A 15 13.52 -3.88 3.63
CA ILE A 15 12.08 -4.16 3.77
C ILE A 15 11.29 -2.84 3.83
N SER A 16 11.73 -1.87 4.63
CA SER A 16 11.05 -0.56 4.71
C SER A 16 11.02 0.17 3.37
N ILE A 17 12.11 0.13 2.60
CA ILE A 17 12.16 0.73 1.26
C ILE A 17 11.16 0.02 0.33
N LEU A 18 11.13 -1.32 0.35
CA LEU A 18 10.22 -2.11 -0.47
C LEU A 18 8.75 -1.82 -0.12
N PHE A 19 8.43 -1.68 1.17
CA PHE A 19 7.11 -1.32 1.65
C PHE A 19 6.65 0.04 1.08
N ILE A 20 7.52 1.06 1.14
CA ILE A 20 7.20 2.40 0.61
C ILE A 20 6.96 2.35 -0.90
N ILE A 21 7.80 1.62 -1.64
CA ILE A 21 7.64 1.49 -3.10
C ILE A 21 6.32 0.79 -3.44
N LEU A 22 6.04 -0.36 -2.84
CA LEU A 22 4.82 -1.13 -3.13
C LEU A 22 3.54 -0.39 -2.74
N THR A 23 3.54 0.31 -1.60
CA THR A 23 2.38 1.10 -1.17
C THR A 23 2.18 2.33 -2.06
N GLY A 24 3.26 2.99 -2.49
CA GLY A 24 3.18 4.06 -3.48
C GLY A 24 2.62 3.59 -4.83
N LEU A 25 3.07 2.43 -5.32
CA LEU A 25 2.50 1.81 -6.52
C LEU A 25 1.02 1.42 -6.33
N ALA A 26 0.63 0.95 -5.15
CA ALA A 26 -0.76 0.66 -4.83
C ALA A 26 -1.63 1.93 -4.90
N MET A 27 -1.16 3.06 -4.36
CA MET A 27 -1.86 4.35 -4.44
C MET A 27 -2.06 4.81 -5.89
N ILE A 28 -1.03 4.66 -6.74
CA ILE A 28 -1.12 5.00 -8.18
C ILE A 28 -2.12 4.08 -8.90
N ALA A 29 -2.15 2.79 -8.55
CA ALA A 29 -3.02 1.79 -9.17
C ALA A 29 -4.46 1.77 -8.61
N TYR A 30 -4.75 2.53 -7.56
CA TYR A 30 -6.07 2.56 -6.94
C TYR A 30 -7.07 3.28 -7.87
N PRO A 31 -8.22 2.66 -8.20
CA PRO A 31 -9.15 3.14 -9.23
C PRO A 31 -10.06 4.31 -8.78
N GLY A 32 -9.82 4.81 -7.57
CA GLY A 32 -10.53 5.93 -6.98
C GLY A 32 -11.83 5.57 -6.27
N GLY A 33 -12.43 6.59 -5.68
CA GLY A 33 -13.51 6.51 -4.71
C GLY A 33 -12.99 6.72 -3.30
N SER A 34 -13.43 7.81 -2.68
CA SER A 34 -13.24 8.11 -1.26
C SER A 34 -14.61 8.17 -0.58
N LEU A 35 -14.63 8.23 0.75
CA LEU A 35 -15.88 8.40 1.51
C LEU A 35 -16.57 9.73 1.23
N PHE A 36 -15.79 10.77 0.94
CA PHE A 36 -16.27 12.13 0.73
C PHE A 36 -16.50 12.44 -0.75
N ASP A 37 -15.74 11.81 -1.65
CA ASP A 37 -15.90 11.91 -3.10
C ASP A 37 -15.84 10.51 -3.76
N LYS A 38 -17.03 9.97 -4.05
CA LYS A 38 -17.17 8.71 -4.76
C LYS A 38 -16.83 8.80 -6.25
N ALA A 39 -16.82 10.00 -6.84
CA ALA A 39 -16.50 10.19 -8.24
C ALA A 39 -15.00 10.28 -8.50
N SER A 40 -14.18 10.41 -7.45
CA SER A 40 -12.72 10.42 -7.56
C SER A 40 -12.20 9.25 -8.40
N ILE A 41 -11.25 9.55 -9.27
CA ILE A 41 -10.70 8.62 -10.27
C ILE A 41 -9.35 8.02 -9.85
N HIS A 42 -8.79 8.47 -8.72
CA HIS A 42 -7.51 8.00 -8.15
C HIS A 42 -7.57 8.00 -6.62
N TYR A 43 -6.52 7.50 -5.97
CA TYR A 43 -6.33 7.64 -4.53
C TYR A 43 -6.15 9.10 -4.14
N ASN A 44 -6.89 9.55 -3.14
CA ASN A 44 -6.73 10.85 -2.52
C ASN A 44 -6.12 10.68 -1.12
N PHE A 45 -4.90 11.17 -0.92
CA PHE A 45 -4.17 11.00 0.35
C PHE A 45 -4.90 11.56 1.57
N SER A 46 -5.72 12.60 1.40
CA SER A 46 -6.44 13.24 2.50
C SER A 46 -7.84 12.68 2.73
N GLU A 47 -8.44 12.02 1.74
CA GLU A 47 -9.83 11.54 1.82
C GLU A 47 -9.95 10.02 1.88
N ASN A 48 -8.95 9.30 1.38
CA ASN A 48 -8.90 7.85 1.46
C ASN A 48 -8.20 7.39 2.73
N PHE A 49 -8.69 6.29 3.27
CA PHE A 49 -7.95 5.59 4.30
C PHE A 49 -6.81 4.77 3.67
N PHE A 50 -5.72 4.58 4.39
CA PHE A 50 -4.62 3.75 3.92
C PHE A 50 -5.06 2.30 3.66
N SER A 51 -6.01 1.79 4.45
CA SER A 51 -6.61 0.46 4.26
C SER A 51 -7.43 0.30 2.99
N ASP A 52 -7.88 1.40 2.37
CA ASP A 52 -8.65 1.34 1.11
C ASP A 52 -7.82 0.67 0.00
N LEU A 53 -6.50 0.87 0.03
CA LEU A 53 -5.57 0.23 -0.90
C LEU A 53 -5.63 -1.30 -0.86
N GLY A 54 -5.96 -1.87 0.31
CA GLY A 54 -6.11 -3.30 0.56
C GLY A 54 -7.54 -3.83 0.44
N ALA A 55 -8.53 -2.99 0.11
CA ALA A 55 -9.89 -3.46 -0.13
C ALA A 55 -9.99 -4.17 -1.49
N THR A 56 -10.86 -5.16 -1.64
CA THR A 56 -11.09 -5.84 -2.94
C THR A 56 -11.98 -5.04 -3.88
N VAL A 57 -12.81 -4.16 -3.31
CA VAL A 57 -13.71 -3.24 -4.00
C VAL A 57 -13.60 -1.87 -3.32
N THR A 58 -13.55 -0.80 -4.10
CA THR A 58 -13.50 0.57 -3.55
C THR A 58 -14.84 1.01 -2.98
N VAL A 59 -14.84 2.10 -2.22
CA VAL A 59 -16.07 2.75 -1.70
C VAL A 59 -17.08 3.07 -2.81
N SER A 60 -16.61 3.27 -4.03
CA SER A 60 -17.43 3.54 -5.21
C SER A 60 -17.84 2.30 -6.00
N GLY A 61 -17.57 1.10 -5.49
CA GLY A 61 -17.96 -0.16 -6.13
C GLY A 61 -17.03 -0.64 -7.25
N LYS A 62 -15.88 0.02 -7.46
CA LYS A 62 -14.92 -0.39 -8.50
C LYS A 62 -14.04 -1.54 -7.98
N ARG A 63 -13.70 -2.49 -8.85
CA ARG A 63 -12.74 -3.56 -8.50
C ARG A 63 -11.35 -2.97 -8.26
N ASN A 64 -10.73 -3.33 -7.14
CA ASN A 64 -9.44 -2.78 -6.69
C ASN A 64 -8.30 -3.82 -6.74
N THR A 65 -8.31 -4.72 -7.72
CA THR A 65 -7.44 -5.91 -7.71
C THR A 65 -5.94 -5.59 -7.70
N ILE A 66 -5.49 -4.61 -8.50
CA ILE A 66 -4.05 -4.32 -8.64
C ILE A 66 -3.51 -3.67 -7.37
N SER A 67 -4.15 -2.60 -6.89
CA SER A 67 -3.77 -1.96 -5.61
C SER A 67 -3.81 -2.97 -4.46
N ASN A 68 -4.85 -3.80 -4.39
CA ASN A 68 -5.01 -4.81 -3.35
C ASN A 68 -3.81 -5.78 -3.29
N ILE A 69 -3.42 -6.36 -4.42
CA ILE A 69 -2.29 -7.29 -4.50
C ILE A 69 -0.98 -6.60 -4.10
N LEU A 70 -0.73 -5.38 -4.60
CA LEU A 70 0.46 -4.60 -4.28
C LEU A 70 0.53 -4.28 -2.78
N PHE A 71 -0.60 -3.86 -2.20
CA PHE A 71 -0.69 -3.48 -0.80
C PHE A 71 -0.54 -4.67 0.15
N ILE A 72 -1.19 -5.80 -0.14
CA ILE A 72 -1.05 -7.03 0.66
C ILE A 72 0.38 -7.56 0.56
N SER A 73 0.99 -7.51 -0.63
CA SER A 73 2.39 -7.90 -0.81
C SER A 73 3.34 -6.98 -0.01
N ALA A 74 3.03 -5.69 0.07
CA ALA A 74 3.77 -4.74 0.90
C ALA A 74 3.66 -5.11 2.39
N LEU A 75 2.45 -5.34 2.90
CA LEU A 75 2.23 -5.74 4.30
C LEU A 75 2.88 -7.08 4.64
N GLY A 76 2.79 -8.06 3.74
CA GLY A 76 3.45 -9.36 3.90
C GLY A 76 4.97 -9.31 3.85
N SER A 77 5.58 -8.20 3.38
CA SER A 77 7.03 -8.03 3.46
C SER A 77 7.51 -7.54 4.83
N LEU A 78 6.62 -6.93 5.63
CA LEU A 78 6.92 -6.41 6.97
C LEU A 78 6.78 -7.45 8.08
N GLY A 79 6.06 -8.56 7.84
CA GLY A 79 5.78 -9.63 8.81
C GLY A 79 6.26 -11.00 8.33
#